data_AF-A0A813TCF3-F1
#
_entry.id   AF-A0A813TCF3-F1
#
_cell.length_a   1.000
_cell.length_b   1.000
_cell.length_c   1.000
_cell.angle_alpha   90.00
_cell.angle_beta   90.00
_cell.angle_gamma   90.00
#
_symmetry.space_group_name_H-M   'P 1'
#
loop_
_entity.id
_entity.type
_entity.pdbx_description
1 polymer ?
#
loop_
_entity_poly.entity_id
_entity_poly.type
_entity_poly.pdbx_seq_one_letter_code
_entity_poly.pdbx_strand_id
1 'polypeptide(L)'
;MSSAWIDLSNLKKPLKFNDFSVNFNTDLYNAKPLPSDIQKKLDERWNELLNDAKPGRILYNQSKFRLHSIETKTNDNDDSIQLILNLGLTDYKSFICTQQQSLPDDIRQHITEDHLSHPLGVGSLLITSDNYIVLIKRSSACIDLPNMYDIPGGHAEPR
;
A
#
# COMPACT_ATOMS: atom_id res chain seq x y z
N MET A 1 -11.90 -13.56 10.41
CA MET A 1 -11.69 -12.11 10.25
C MET A 1 -10.42 -11.95 9.43
N SER A 2 -10.52 -11.42 8.22
CA SER A 2 -9.36 -11.21 7.36
C SER A 2 -8.74 -9.85 7.71
N SER A 3 -7.54 -9.85 8.26
CA SER A 3 -6.82 -8.63 8.64
C SER A 3 -5.78 -8.30 7.56
N ALA A 4 -5.55 -7.02 7.28
CA ALA A 4 -4.40 -6.58 6.49
C ALA A 4 -3.10 -6.57 7.34
N TRP A 5 -3.21 -6.86 8.63
CA TRP A 5 -2.11 -6.93 9.59
C TRP A 5 -1.98 -8.31 10.20
N ILE A 6 -0.73 -8.77 10.33
CA ILE A 6 -0.36 -10.01 11.00
C ILE A 6 0.89 -9.75 11.84
N ASP A 7 0.88 -10.24 13.08
CA ASP A 7 2.07 -10.22 13.93
C ASP A 7 2.89 -11.49 13.72
N LEU A 8 4.10 -11.30 13.19
CA LEU A 8 5.06 -12.36 12.90
C LEU A 8 6.29 -12.31 13.83
N SER A 9 6.24 -11.51 14.90
CA SER A 9 7.39 -11.34 15.81
C SER A 9 7.82 -12.63 16.49
N ASN A 10 6.90 -13.58 16.65
CA ASN A 10 7.11 -14.85 17.36
C ASN A 10 7.60 -15.98 16.45
N LEU A 11 7.88 -15.71 15.18
CA LEU A 11 8.40 -16.71 14.26
C LEU A 11 9.78 -17.20 14.71
N LYS A 12 9.94 -18.52 14.86
CA LYS A 12 11.22 -19.17 15.19
C LYS A 12 12.26 -19.02 14.06
N LYS A 13 11.81 -18.81 12.81
CA LYS A 13 12.63 -18.68 11.60
C LYS A 13 11.97 -17.68 10.64
N PRO A 14 12.75 -16.93 9.84
CA PRO A 14 12.19 -16.09 8.78
C PRO A 14 11.41 -16.91 7.76
N LEU A 15 10.29 -16.37 7.27
CA LEU A 15 9.56 -16.95 6.15
C LEU A 15 10.37 -16.83 4.86
N LYS A 16 10.32 -17.89 4.05
CA LYS A 16 10.94 -17.96 2.72
C LYS A 16 9.88 -17.66 1.67
N PHE A 17 10.33 -17.37 0.45
CA PHE A 17 9.44 -17.10 -0.69
C PHE A 17 8.35 -18.18 -0.89
N ASN A 18 8.71 -19.46 -0.72
CA ASN A 18 7.76 -20.58 -0.90
C ASN A 18 6.74 -20.71 0.24
N ASP A 19 6.91 -19.98 1.35
CA ASP A 19 5.93 -19.92 2.44
C ASP A 19 4.82 -18.91 2.16
N PHE A 20 4.90 -18.20 1.02
CA PHE A 20 3.89 -17.27 0.56
C PHE A 20 3.14 -17.82 -0.65
N SER A 21 1.85 -17.52 -0.70
CA SER A 21 1.02 -17.69 -1.88
C SER A 21 0.24 -16.41 -2.13
N VAL A 22 -0.11 -16.15 -3.39
CA VAL A 22 -0.88 -14.97 -3.79
C VAL A 22 -2.22 -15.44 -4.35
N ASN A 23 -3.29 -14.90 -3.80
CA ASN A 23 -4.63 -15.02 -4.34
C ASN A 23 -5.00 -13.66 -4.94
N PHE A 24 -4.79 -13.53 -6.25
CA PHE A 24 -5.07 -12.28 -6.97
C PHE A 24 -6.44 -12.35 -7.64
N ASN A 25 -7.36 -11.48 -7.22
CA ASN A 25 -8.71 -11.42 -7.75
C ASN A 25 -9.28 -10.00 -7.65
N THR A 26 -9.50 -9.35 -8.80
CA THR A 26 -9.98 -7.96 -8.85
C THR A 26 -11.44 -7.81 -8.48
N ASP A 27 -12.26 -8.83 -8.68
CA ASP A 27 -13.70 -8.78 -8.37
C ASP A 27 -13.94 -8.89 -6.87
N LEU A 28 -13.05 -9.59 -6.16
CA LEU A 28 -13.15 -9.83 -4.73
C LEU A 28 -12.35 -8.83 -3.89
N TYR A 29 -11.17 -8.41 -4.36
CA TYR A 29 -10.17 -7.75 -3.53
C TYR A 29 -9.86 -6.30 -3.93
N ASN A 30 -10.55 -5.74 -4.93
CA ASN A 30 -10.49 -4.31 -5.22
C ASN A 30 -11.22 -3.49 -4.13
N ALA A 31 -10.93 -2.20 -4.09
CA ALA A 31 -11.71 -1.27 -3.27
C ALA A 31 -13.15 -1.22 -3.79
N LYS A 32 -14.13 -1.13 -2.87
CA LYS A 32 -15.53 -0.94 -3.24
C LYS A 32 -15.72 0.45 -3.86
N PRO A 33 -16.61 0.59 -4.85
CA PRO A 33 -16.90 1.90 -5.44
C PRO A 33 -17.59 2.80 -4.42
N LEU A 34 -17.27 4.09 -4.47
CA LEU A 34 -18.00 5.12 -3.73
C LEU A 34 -19.27 5.54 -4.48
N PRO A 35 -20.24 6.20 -3.80
CA PRO A 35 -21.36 6.87 -4.47
C PRO A 35 -20.88 7.78 -5.60
N SER A 36 -21.67 7.89 -6.67
CA SER A 36 -21.24 8.54 -7.92
C SER A 36 -20.91 10.02 -7.76
N ASP A 37 -21.62 10.73 -6.88
CA ASP A 37 -21.35 12.11 -6.51
C ASP A 37 -20.01 12.27 -5.78
N ILE A 38 -19.67 11.34 -4.89
CA ILE A 38 -18.37 11.32 -4.18
C ILE A 38 -17.25 10.94 -5.15
N GLN A 39 -17.46 9.96 -6.01
CA GLN A 39 -16.48 9.59 -7.04
C GLN A 39 -16.15 10.78 -7.95
N LYS A 40 -17.17 11.57 -8.33
CA LYS A 40 -16.97 12.79 -9.11
C LYS A 40 -16.09 13.81 -8.38
N LYS A 41 -16.30 14.02 -7.08
CA LYS A 41 -15.46 14.91 -6.26
C LYS A 41 -13.99 14.44 -6.21
N LEU A 42 -13.77 13.11 -6.13
CA LEU A 42 -12.42 12.55 -6.19
C LEU A 42 -11.74 12.80 -7.55
N ASP A 43 -12.50 12.68 -8.64
CA ASP A 43 -12.01 12.97 -9.99
C ASP A 43 -11.68 14.44 -10.18
N GLU A 44 -12.54 15.35 -9.69
CA GLU A 44 -12.30 16.80 -9.68
C GLU A 44 -11.01 17.14 -8.92
N ARG A 45 -10.83 16.58 -7.71
CA ARG A 45 -9.60 16.74 -6.92
C ARG A 45 -8.36 16.25 -7.67
N TRP A 46 -8.42 15.09 -8.31
CA TRP A 46 -7.28 14.60 -9.10
C TRP A 46 -6.93 15.56 -10.24
N ASN A 47 -7.94 16.11 -10.93
CA ASN A 47 -7.74 17.10 -11.98
C ASN A 47 -7.14 18.41 -11.45
N GLU A 48 -7.55 18.87 -10.27
CA GLU A 48 -6.91 20.01 -9.60
C GLU A 48 -5.42 19.74 -9.34
N LEU A 49 -5.08 18.55 -8.86
CA LEU A 49 -3.69 18.16 -8.60
C LEU A 49 -2.84 18.02 -9.88
N LEU A 50 -3.45 17.59 -11.00
CA LEU A 50 -2.79 17.57 -12.30
C LEU A 50 -2.51 18.98 -12.83
N ASN A 51 -3.42 19.91 -12.58
CA ASN A 51 -3.35 21.30 -13.06
C ASN A 51 -2.56 22.24 -12.13
N ASP A 52 -2.19 21.77 -10.92
CA ASP A 52 -1.37 22.51 -9.94
C ASP A 52 0.03 22.77 -10.52
N ALA A 53 0.27 24.01 -10.96
CA ALA A 53 1.47 24.45 -11.67
C ALA A 53 2.70 24.62 -10.76
N LYS A 54 3.05 23.58 -9.99
CA LYS A 54 4.27 23.56 -9.19
C LYS A 54 5.48 23.24 -10.08
N PRO A 55 6.52 24.11 -10.11
CA PRO A 55 7.72 23.87 -10.90
C PRO A 55 8.35 22.51 -10.60
N GLY A 56 8.63 21.73 -11.64
CA GLY A 56 9.30 20.42 -11.52
C GLY A 56 8.41 19.26 -11.09
N ARG A 57 7.09 19.45 -10.96
CA ARG A 57 6.14 18.38 -10.63
C ARG A 57 5.38 17.94 -11.87
N ILE A 58 5.59 16.70 -12.31
CA ILE A 58 4.75 16.01 -13.30
C ILE A 58 4.05 14.88 -12.57
N LEU A 59 2.72 14.97 -12.47
CA LEU A 59 1.90 13.96 -11.82
C LEU A 59 1.27 13.06 -12.89
N TYR A 60 1.34 11.75 -12.70
CA TYR A 60 0.68 10.77 -13.57
C TYR A 60 0.10 9.65 -12.72
N ASN A 61 -0.94 8.98 -13.25
CA ASN A 61 -1.53 7.84 -12.58
C ASN A 61 -0.79 6.55 -12.95
N GLN A 62 -0.74 5.59 -12.03
CA GLN A 62 -0.14 4.29 -12.28
C GLN A 62 -0.74 3.21 -11.39
N SER A 63 -0.89 2.01 -11.94
CA SER A 63 -1.45 0.85 -11.24
C SER A 63 -0.54 0.34 -10.13
N LYS A 64 -1.14 -0.18 -9.06
CA LYS A 64 -0.51 -0.77 -7.89
C LYS A 64 -1.29 -2.01 -7.45
N PHE A 65 -0.64 -2.91 -6.72
CA PHE A 65 -1.35 -4.00 -6.04
C PHE A 65 -2.07 -3.45 -4.81
N ARG A 66 -3.33 -3.85 -4.59
CA ARG A 66 -4.08 -3.56 -3.36
C ARG A 66 -3.92 -4.73 -2.40
N LEU A 67 -3.46 -4.47 -1.18
CA LEU A 67 -3.53 -5.48 -0.12
C LEU A 67 -4.93 -5.45 0.49
N HIS A 68 -5.72 -6.50 0.25
CA HIS A 68 -7.03 -6.64 0.88
C HIS A 68 -6.90 -7.31 2.25
N SER A 69 -6.22 -8.45 2.31
CA SER A 69 -6.03 -9.19 3.56
C SER A 69 -4.90 -10.20 3.47
N ILE A 70 -4.49 -10.68 4.64
CA ILE A 70 -3.53 -11.76 4.81
C ILE A 70 -4.22 -12.91 5.55
N GLU A 71 -4.11 -14.11 5.02
CA GLU A 71 -4.55 -15.34 5.69
C GLU A 71 -3.35 -16.17 6.10
N THR A 72 -3.50 -16.92 7.19
CA THR A 72 -2.47 -17.80 7.73
C THR A 72 -3.01 -19.22 7.73
N LYS A 73 -2.24 -20.15 7.15
CA LYS A 73 -2.47 -21.58 7.25
C LYS A 73 -1.34 -22.20 8.06
N THR A 74 -1.69 -22.85 9.15
CA THR A 74 -0.77 -23.64 9.97
C THR A 74 -0.97 -25.11 9.63
N ASN A 75 0.13 -25.83 9.38
CA ASN A 75 0.06 -27.29 9.34
C ASN A 75 0.27 -27.84 10.75
N ASP A 76 -0.74 -28.54 11.27
CA ASP A 76 -0.73 -29.12 12.62
C ASP A 76 0.41 -30.12 12.87
N ASN A 77 1.05 -30.62 11.80
CA ASN A 77 2.06 -31.67 11.86
C ASN A 77 3.53 -31.18 11.90
N ASP A 78 3.83 -29.91 11.57
CA ASP A 78 5.24 -29.43 11.45
C ASP A 78 5.45 -27.95 11.82
N ASP A 79 4.53 -27.32 12.56
CA ASP A 79 4.58 -25.88 12.92
C ASP A 79 4.76 -24.92 11.72
N SER A 80 4.60 -25.42 10.48
CA SER A 80 4.86 -24.64 9.28
C SER A 80 3.72 -23.67 9.02
N ILE A 81 4.09 -22.41 8.78
CA ILE A 81 3.16 -21.32 8.49
C ILE A 81 3.25 -21.00 7.01
N GLN A 82 2.10 -21.05 6.34
CA GLN A 82 1.92 -20.51 5.00
C GLN A 82 1.08 -19.24 5.06
N LEU A 83 1.54 -18.19 4.40
CA LEU A 83 0.80 -16.94 4.26
C LEU A 83 0.15 -16.86 2.88
N ILE A 84 -1.11 -16.43 2.85
CA ILE A 84 -1.84 -16.13 1.62
C ILE A 84 -2.10 -14.63 1.58
N LEU A 85 -1.53 -13.98 0.57
CA LEU A 85 -1.79 -12.56 0.30
C LEU A 85 -2.99 -12.47 -0.65
N ASN A 86 -4.11 -11.97 -0.15
CA ASN A 86 -5.28 -11.67 -0.98
C ASN A 86 -5.11 -10.28 -1.58
N LEU A 87 -4.84 -10.24 -2.88
CA LEU A 87 -4.46 -9.03 -3.59
C LEU A 87 -5.50 -8.65 -4.64
N GLY A 88 -5.83 -7.36 -4.67
CA GLY A 88 -6.57 -6.72 -5.75
C GLY A 88 -5.67 -5.79 -6.55
N LEU A 89 -6.30 -4.96 -7.38
CA LEU A 89 -5.69 -3.88 -8.13
C LEU A 89 -6.16 -2.52 -7.58
N THR A 90 -5.26 -1.56 -7.61
CA THR A 90 -5.57 -0.15 -7.37
C THR A 90 -4.64 0.74 -8.18
N ASP A 91 -4.64 2.04 -7.93
CA ASP A 91 -3.75 2.99 -8.57
C ASP A 91 -3.35 4.15 -7.66
N TYR A 92 -2.38 4.93 -8.12
CA TYR A 92 -1.84 6.07 -7.40
C TYR A 92 -2.88 7.18 -7.21
N LYS A 93 -3.74 7.43 -8.21
CA LYS A 93 -4.85 8.39 -8.09
C LYS A 93 -5.76 8.03 -6.91
N SER A 94 -6.19 6.78 -6.83
CA SER A 94 -7.06 6.30 -5.76
C SER A 94 -6.39 6.45 -4.40
N PHE A 95 -5.09 6.16 -4.28
CA PHE A 95 -4.34 6.43 -3.04
C PHE A 95 -4.37 7.90 -2.61
N ILE A 96 -4.00 8.81 -3.51
CA ILE A 96 -3.97 10.24 -3.21
C ILE A 96 -5.38 10.78 -2.89
N CYS A 97 -6.42 10.22 -3.52
CA CYS A 97 -7.78 10.71 -3.39
C CYS A 97 -8.60 10.01 -2.30
N THR A 98 -8.15 8.89 -1.72
CA THR A 98 -8.90 8.17 -0.67
C THR A 98 -8.18 8.04 0.66
N GLN A 99 -6.84 8.10 0.69
CA GLN A 99 -6.06 7.80 1.89
C GLN A 99 -5.18 8.96 2.39
N GLN A 100 -4.88 9.98 1.58
CA GLN A 100 -4.06 11.08 2.07
C GLN A 100 -4.77 11.89 3.15
N GLN A 101 -4.01 12.33 4.16
CA GLN A 101 -4.53 13.06 5.32
C GLN A 101 -5.17 14.42 4.98
N SER A 102 -4.96 14.94 3.77
CA SER A 102 -5.46 16.25 3.31
C SER A 102 -6.81 16.19 2.60
N LEU A 103 -7.61 15.14 2.84
CA LEU A 103 -8.94 15.00 2.25
C LEU A 103 -9.98 15.90 2.94
N PRO A 104 -10.78 16.66 2.18
CA PRO A 104 -11.91 17.41 2.72
C PRO A 104 -12.92 16.53 3.48
N ASP A 105 -13.49 17.05 4.57
CA ASP A 105 -14.41 16.29 5.44
C ASP A 105 -15.67 15.84 4.70
N ASP A 106 -16.16 16.64 3.74
CA ASP A 106 -17.35 16.35 2.94
C ASP A 106 -17.16 15.15 1.99
N ILE A 107 -15.91 14.74 1.75
CA ILE A 107 -15.53 13.51 1.04
C ILE A 107 -15.20 12.43 2.07
N ARG A 108 -14.35 12.75 3.05
CA ARG A 108 -13.77 11.80 4.00
C ARG A 108 -14.83 11.04 4.80
N GLN A 109 -15.93 11.69 5.16
CA GLN A 109 -17.03 11.05 5.90
C GLN A 109 -17.69 9.87 5.15
N HIS A 110 -17.56 9.80 3.82
CA HIS A 110 -18.13 8.73 3.00
C HIS A 110 -17.15 7.57 2.77
N ILE A 111 -15.88 7.76 3.13
CA ILE A 111 -14.82 6.79 2.90
C ILE A 111 -14.68 5.91 4.14
N THR A 112 -14.95 4.63 3.95
CA THR A 112 -14.65 3.57 4.92
C THR A 112 -13.48 2.72 4.44
N GLU A 113 -12.98 1.82 5.30
CA GLU A 113 -11.87 0.90 5.01
C GLU A 113 -12.00 0.16 3.67
N ASP A 114 -13.21 -0.28 3.32
CA ASP A 114 -13.49 -1.01 2.08
C ASP A 114 -13.27 -0.16 0.82
N HIS A 115 -13.29 1.16 0.94
CA HIS A 115 -13.09 2.11 -0.16
C HIS A 115 -11.62 2.53 -0.32
N LEU A 116 -10.76 2.21 0.66
CA LEU A 116 -9.36 2.60 0.62
C LEU A 116 -8.58 1.74 -0.39
N SER A 117 -7.67 2.39 -1.12
CA SER A 117 -6.87 1.70 -2.13
C SER A 117 -5.83 0.72 -1.59
N HIS A 118 -5.34 0.89 -0.36
CA HIS A 118 -4.27 0.11 0.29
C HIS A 118 -3.17 -0.39 -0.66
N PRO A 119 -2.43 0.52 -1.34
CA PRO A 119 -1.34 0.09 -2.21
C PRO A 119 -0.29 -0.68 -1.39
N LEU A 120 0.06 -1.89 -1.82
CA LEU A 120 1.04 -2.73 -1.16
C LEU A 120 2.46 -2.14 -1.34
N GLY A 121 3.04 -1.70 -0.22
CA GLY A 121 4.44 -1.29 -0.13
C GLY A 121 5.36 -2.46 0.18
N VAL A 122 6.63 -2.33 -0.23
CA VAL A 122 7.72 -3.24 0.14
C VAL A 122 8.88 -2.45 0.71
N GLY A 123 9.57 -3.03 1.69
CA GLY A 123 10.75 -2.46 2.31
C GLY A 123 11.72 -3.55 2.73
N SER A 124 13.00 -3.21 2.87
CA SER A 124 14.04 -4.15 3.26
C SER A 124 14.95 -3.57 4.34
N LEU A 125 15.21 -4.35 5.37
CA LEU A 125 16.33 -4.08 6.29
C LEU A 125 17.61 -4.61 5.65
N LEU A 126 18.36 -3.74 4.98
CA LEU A 126 19.61 -4.11 4.33
C LEU A 126 20.79 -4.03 5.30
N ILE A 127 21.47 -5.17 5.49
CA ILE A 127 22.64 -5.31 6.36
C ILE A 127 23.88 -5.56 5.50
N THR A 128 24.93 -4.78 5.71
CA THR A 128 26.22 -4.92 5.01
C THR A 128 27.08 -6.04 5.61
N SER A 129 28.11 -6.51 4.90
CA SER A 129 29.01 -7.57 5.38
C SER A 129 29.81 -7.19 6.63
N ASP A 130 29.93 -5.90 6.92
CA ASP A 130 30.54 -5.32 8.11
C ASP A 130 29.50 -4.91 9.18
N ASN A 131 28.28 -5.45 9.11
CA ASN A 131 27.20 -5.35 10.11
C ASN A 131 26.60 -3.95 10.31
N TYR A 132 26.55 -3.11 9.27
CA TYR A 132 25.81 -1.83 9.31
C TYR A 132 24.44 -1.97 8.66
N ILE A 133 23.47 -1.18 9.14
CA ILE A 133 22.15 -1.03 8.54
C ILE A 133 22.18 0.15 7.57
N VAL A 134 21.70 -0.07 6.35
CA VAL A 134 21.58 0.99 5.34
C VAL A 134 20.29 1.77 5.56
N LEU A 135 20.41 3.08 5.76
CA LEU A 135 19.30 4.03 5.83
C LEU A 135 19.46 5.10 4.75
N ILE A 136 18.32 5.61 4.26
CA ILE A 136 18.25 6.68 3.27
C ILE A 136 17.64 7.91 3.92
N LYS A 137 18.32 9.06 3.87
CA LYS A 137 17.74 10.33 4.33
C LYS A 137 16.85 10.90 3.23
N ARG A 138 15.56 11.07 3.53
CA ARG A 138 14.58 11.64 2.59
C ARG A 138 14.82 13.13 2.39
N SER A 139 14.59 13.61 1.17
CA SER A 139 14.66 15.04 0.85
C SER A 139 13.60 15.83 1.61
N SER A 140 13.91 17.07 1.97
CA SER A 140 12.93 18.02 2.51
C SER A 140 11.84 18.40 1.50
N ALA A 141 12.06 18.13 0.21
CA ALA A 141 11.12 18.42 -0.86
C ALA A 141 10.07 17.31 -1.08
N CYS A 142 10.21 16.15 -0.41
CA CYS A 142 9.22 15.07 -0.49
C CYS A 142 7.94 15.46 0.27
N ILE A 143 6.78 15.06 -0.28
CA ILE A 143 5.47 15.32 0.36
C ILE A 143 5.33 14.45 1.62
N ASP A 144 5.60 13.16 1.50
CA ASP A 144 5.49 12.23 2.63
C ASP A 144 6.81 12.15 3.40
N LEU A 145 6.73 12.33 4.72
CA LEU A 145 7.84 12.16 5.68
C LEU A 145 9.13 12.92 5.28
N PRO A 146 9.09 14.25 5.06
CA PRO A 146 10.27 15.02 4.70
C PRO A 146 11.33 14.98 5.80
N ASN A 147 12.62 14.94 5.42
CA ASN A 147 13.78 14.88 6.32
C ASN A 147 13.89 13.63 7.22
N MET A 148 12.98 12.66 7.09
CA MET A 148 13.03 11.42 7.87
C MET A 148 14.04 10.42 7.28
N TYR A 149 14.50 9.49 8.11
CA TYR A 149 15.22 8.31 7.63
C TYR A 149 14.24 7.23 7.18
N ASP A 150 14.59 6.56 6.09
CA ASP A 150 13.81 5.50 5.46
C ASP A 150 14.71 4.30 5.17
N ILE A 151 14.09 3.15 4.89
CA ILE A 151 14.79 1.95 4.41
C ILE A 151 14.63 1.82 2.89
N PRO A 152 15.51 1.09 2.19
CA PRO A 152 15.30 0.76 0.78
C PRO A 152 13.94 0.08 0.57
N GLY A 153 13.14 0.59 -0.37
CA GLY A 153 11.77 0.13 -0.58
C GLY A 153 11.03 0.88 -1.69
N GLY A 154 9.73 0.60 -1.84
CA GLY A 154 8.87 1.23 -2.82
C GLY A 154 7.48 0.59 -2.93
N HIS A 155 6.74 0.94 -3.99
CA HIS A 155 5.43 0.39 -4.29
C HIS A 155 5.42 -0.21 -5.70
N ALA A 156 5.37 -1.54 -5.77
CA ALA A 156 5.48 -2.29 -7.02
C ALA A 156 4.32 -2.03 -8.00
N GLU A 157 4.61 -2.12 -9.29
CA GLU A 157 3.65 -1.91 -10.38
C GLU A 157 3.35 -3.26 -11.06
N PRO A 158 2.07 -3.64 -11.21
CA PRO A 158 1.67 -4.79 -12.03
C PRO A 158 2.13 -4.63 -13.48
N ARG A 159 2.48 -5.74 -14.14
CA ARG A 159 2.83 -5.81 -15.57
C ARG A 159 1.76 -6.55 -16.35
#